data_AF-A0A2E8JK77-F1
#
_entry.id   AF-A0A2E8JK77-F1
#
_cell.length_a   1.000
_cell.length_b   1.000
_cell.length_c   1.000
_cell.angle_alpha   90.00
_cell.angle_beta   90.00
_cell.angle_gamma   90.00
#
_symmetry.space_group_name_H-M   'P 1'
#
loop_
_entity.id
_entity.type
_entity.pdbx_description
1 polymer ?
#
loop_
_entity_poly.entity_id
_entity_poly.type
_entity_poly.pdbx_seq_one_letter_code
_entity_poly.pdbx_strand_id
1 'polypeptide(L)'
;MTAPKTLYDKIWDAHVAHTSEDGTCLLYIDRHLVHEVTSPQAFEGLRMANRAVRAPEKTIAVPDHNVPTTLDRAKGIDNEESRIQVEALDKNAKDFGIHYYPVSDVRQGIVHIVGPEQGWTLPGMTVVCGD
;
A
#
# COMPACT_ATOMS: atom_id res chain seq x y z
N MET A 1 27.21 -26.90 -13.82
CA MET A 1 25.76 -26.63 -13.71
C MET A 1 25.57 -25.65 -12.55
N THR A 2 24.77 -24.60 -12.71
CA THR A 2 24.43 -23.70 -11.59
C THR A 2 23.61 -24.44 -10.55
N ALA A 3 23.86 -24.19 -9.27
CA ALA A 3 23.10 -24.78 -8.18
C ALA A 3 21.59 -24.45 -8.32
N PRO A 4 20.68 -25.38 -7.96
CA PRO A 4 19.25 -25.10 -7.97
C PRO A 4 18.93 -23.94 -7.00
N LYS A 5 18.02 -23.05 -7.42
CA LYS A 5 17.56 -21.91 -6.63
C LYS A 5 16.15 -22.15 -6.10
N THR A 6 15.88 -21.72 -4.87
CA THR A 6 14.52 -21.70 -4.30
C THR A 6 13.65 -20.65 -5.01
N LEU A 7 12.34 -20.67 -4.76
CA LEU A 7 11.47 -19.59 -5.24
C LEU A 7 11.86 -18.24 -4.64
N TYR A 8 12.23 -18.22 -3.36
CA TYR A 8 12.70 -17.02 -2.67
C TYR A 8 13.95 -16.46 -3.35
N ASP A 9 14.97 -17.29 -3.60
CA ASP A 9 16.21 -16.84 -4.26
C ASP A 9 15.92 -16.26 -5.64
N LYS A 10 15.01 -16.88 -6.41
CA LYS A 10 14.62 -16.39 -7.74
C LYS A 10 13.96 -15.02 -7.69
N ILE A 11 13.05 -14.81 -6.74
CA ILE A 11 12.38 -13.51 -6.58
C ILE A 11 13.38 -12.48 -6.04
N TRP A 12 14.15 -12.83 -5.00
CA TRP A 12 15.16 -11.95 -4.42
C TRP A 12 16.18 -11.48 -5.47
N ASP A 13 16.81 -12.40 -6.20
CA ASP A 13 17.81 -12.09 -7.21
C ASP A 13 17.26 -11.23 -8.35
N ALA A 14 15.96 -11.33 -8.65
CA ALA A 14 15.30 -10.51 -9.66
C ALA A 14 15.04 -9.06 -9.19
N HIS A 15 15.06 -8.79 -7.88
CA HIS A 15 14.66 -7.50 -7.30
C HIS A 15 15.78 -6.76 -6.58
N VAL A 16 16.93 -7.39 -6.29
CA VAL A 16 18.09 -6.67 -5.76
C VAL A 16 18.63 -5.74 -6.84
N ALA A 17 18.51 -4.44 -6.60
CA ALA A 17 19.04 -3.40 -7.48
C ALA A 17 20.51 -3.09 -7.16
N HIS A 18 20.92 -3.23 -5.89
CA HIS A 18 22.29 -2.98 -5.45
C HIS A 18 22.57 -3.71 -4.13
N THR A 19 23.82 -4.14 -3.93
CA THR A 19 24.33 -4.64 -2.66
C THR A 19 25.57 -3.83 -2.28
N SER A 20 25.50 -3.16 -1.14
CA SER A 20 26.60 -2.39 -0.55
C SER A 20 27.71 -3.30 -0.02
N GLU A 21 28.89 -2.75 0.26
CA GLU A 21 30.05 -3.51 0.77
C GLU A 21 29.77 -4.19 2.12
N ASP A 22 28.89 -3.62 2.93
CA ASP A 22 28.46 -4.17 4.23
C ASP A 22 27.37 -5.27 4.10
N GLY A 23 26.95 -5.57 2.88
CA GLY A 23 25.89 -6.55 2.59
C GLY A 23 24.47 -5.96 2.56
N THR A 24 24.28 -4.67 2.83
CA THR A 24 22.97 -4.02 2.74
C THR A 24 22.46 -4.05 1.30
N CYS A 25 21.24 -4.55 1.10
CA CYS A 25 20.64 -4.67 -0.22
C CYS A 25 19.58 -3.59 -0.44
N LEU A 26 19.68 -2.88 -1.56
CA LEU A 26 18.60 -2.07 -2.10
C LEU A 26 17.67 -2.98 -2.93
N LEU A 27 16.46 -3.18 -2.44
CA LEU A 27 15.45 -3.99 -3.10
C LEU A 27 14.48 -3.09 -3.89
N TYR A 28 14.17 -3.48 -5.12
CA TYR A 28 13.07 -2.90 -5.88
C TYR A 28 11.74 -3.45 -5.36
N ILE A 29 10.76 -2.57 -5.15
CA ILE A 29 9.42 -2.91 -4.70
C ILE A 29 8.43 -2.71 -5.85
N ASP A 30 7.71 -3.77 -6.22
CA ASP A 30 6.73 -3.72 -7.30
C ASP A 30 5.45 -2.99 -6.92
N ARG A 31 4.98 -3.15 -5.69
CA ARG A 31 3.71 -2.58 -5.24
C ARG A 31 3.75 -2.16 -3.78
N HIS A 32 3.04 -1.07 -3.51
CA HIS A 32 2.76 -0.59 -2.17
C HIS A 32 1.26 -0.71 -1.91
N LEU A 33 0.90 -1.43 -0.85
CA LEU A 33 -0.46 -1.43 -0.31
C LEU A 33 -0.47 -0.52 0.91
N VAL A 34 -1.39 0.44 0.97
CA VAL A 34 -1.47 1.41 2.08
C VAL A 34 -2.89 1.51 2.60
N HIS A 35 -3.01 1.86 3.88
CA HIS A 35 -4.29 2.02 4.60
C HIS A 35 -4.22 3.24 5.52
N GLU A 36 -5.33 3.58 6.16
CA GLU A 36 -5.57 4.85 6.84
C GLU A 36 -4.78 5.05 8.13
N VAL A 37 -4.23 4.00 8.73
CA VAL A 37 -3.60 4.06 10.06
C VAL A 37 -2.14 4.51 9.98
N THR A 38 -1.35 3.92 9.08
CA THR A 38 0.11 4.11 9.03
C THR A 38 0.59 4.97 7.86
N SER A 39 -0.23 5.10 6.81
CA SER A 39 0.13 5.89 5.64
C SER A 39 0.09 7.42 5.82
N PRO A 40 -0.70 8.03 6.74
CA PRO A 40 -0.69 9.49 6.89
C PRO A 40 0.71 10.06 7.16
N GLN A 41 1.52 9.39 8.00
CA GLN A 41 2.88 9.80 8.32
C GLN A 41 3.80 9.72 7.09
N ALA A 42 3.64 8.70 6.25
CA ALA A 42 4.42 8.55 5.03
C ALA A 42 4.10 9.66 4.01
N PHE A 43 2.82 9.98 3.80
CA PHE A 43 2.41 11.07 2.92
C PHE A 43 2.82 12.45 3.44
N GLU A 44 2.77 12.67 4.76
CA GLU A 44 3.26 13.91 5.34
C GLU A 44 4.78 14.04 5.18
N GLY A 45 5.54 12.95 5.38
CA GLY A 45 6.98 12.94 5.12
C GLY A 45 7.32 13.31 3.67
N LEU A 46 6.54 12.82 2.69
CA LEU A 46 6.67 13.22 1.29
C LEU A 46 6.40 14.71 1.10
N ARG A 47 5.33 15.23 1.70
CA ARG A 47 4.94 16.65 1.61
C ARG A 47 6.00 17.57 2.22
N MET A 48 6.48 17.26 3.42
CA MET A 48 7.55 18.01 4.10
C MET A 48 8.85 18.00 3.29
N ALA A 49 9.16 16.91 2.61
CA ALA A 49 10.33 16.79 1.74
C ALA A 49 10.11 17.36 0.33
N ASN A 50 8.93 17.93 0.03
CA ASN A 50 8.52 18.38 -1.30
C ASN A 50 8.70 17.31 -2.39
N ARG A 51 8.27 16.07 -2.08
CA ARG A 51 8.35 14.90 -2.97
C ARG A 51 6.96 14.42 -3.35
N ALA A 52 6.83 13.94 -4.59
CA ALA A 52 5.68 13.17 -5.03
C ALA A 52 5.88 11.67 -4.74
N VAL A 53 4.79 10.89 -4.78
CA VAL A 53 4.88 9.43 -4.88
C VAL A 53 5.54 9.09 -6.22
N ARG A 54 6.62 8.29 -6.17
CA ARG A 54 7.46 8.01 -7.36
C ARG A 54 6.72 7.26 -8.47
N ALA A 55 5.85 6.33 -8.10
CA ALA A 55 5.10 5.47 -9.01
C ALA A 55 3.64 5.32 -8.50
N PRO A 56 2.78 6.34 -8.69
CA PRO A 56 1.43 6.31 -8.15
C PRO A 56 0.59 5.14 -8.66
N GLU A 57 0.85 4.68 -9.89
CA GLU A 57 0.22 3.54 -10.52
C GLU A 57 0.59 2.18 -9.90
N LYS A 58 1.60 2.16 -9.02
CA LYS A 58 2.05 0.99 -8.26
C LYS A 58 1.64 1.04 -6.78
N THR A 59 0.84 2.04 -6.40
CA THR A 59 0.38 2.22 -5.03
C THR A 59 -1.13 2.17 -4.99
N ILE A 60 -1.66 1.34 -4.10
CA ILE A 60 -3.10 1.19 -3.86
C ILE A 60 -3.41 1.52 -2.40
N ALA A 61 -4.43 2.36 -2.21
CA ALA A 61 -4.98 2.71 -0.91
C ALA A 61 -6.34 2.05 -0.69
N VAL A 62 -6.53 1.45 0.48
CA VAL A 62 -7.80 0.87 0.91
C VAL A 62 -8.01 1.22 2.38
N PRO A 63 -9.13 1.85 2.77
CA PRO A 63 -9.44 2.02 4.18
C PRO A 63 -10.04 0.72 4.72
N ASP A 64 -9.52 0.13 5.79
CA ASP A 64 -10.03 -1.14 6.30
C ASP A 64 -9.97 -1.38 7.82
N HIS A 65 -9.20 -0.59 8.59
CA HIS A 65 -9.08 -0.73 10.05
C HIS A 65 -10.17 0.05 10.81
N ASN A 66 -10.58 1.20 10.29
CA ASN A 66 -11.45 2.18 10.96
C ASN A 66 -12.81 2.34 10.27
N VAL A 67 -13.14 1.44 9.36
CA VAL A 67 -14.45 1.42 8.69
C VAL A 67 -15.49 0.73 9.58
N PRO A 68 -16.63 1.36 9.91
CA PRO A 68 -17.67 0.74 10.71
C PRO A 68 -18.21 -0.55 10.07
N THR A 69 -18.53 -1.54 10.90
CA THR A 69 -19.18 -2.79 10.47
C THR A 69 -20.71 -2.70 10.47
N THR A 70 -21.28 -1.52 10.77
CA THR A 70 -22.72 -1.29 10.75
C THR A 70 -23.27 -1.27 9.33
N LEU A 71 -24.55 -1.64 9.18
CA LEU A 71 -25.24 -1.68 7.88
C LEU A 71 -25.28 -0.31 7.20
N ASP A 72 -25.14 0.77 7.96
CA ASP A 72 -25.20 2.15 7.48
C ASP A 72 -23.83 2.83 7.40
N ARG A 73 -22.72 2.07 7.39
CA ARG A 73 -21.35 2.58 7.21
C ARG A 73 -21.17 3.56 6.03
N ALA A 74 -22.02 3.46 5.00
CA ALA A 74 -22.04 4.39 3.87
C ALA A 74 -22.47 5.82 4.25
N LYS A 75 -23.11 6.01 5.41
CA LYS A 75 -23.51 7.32 5.93
C LYS A 75 -22.38 8.07 6.62
N GLY A 76 -21.26 7.41 6.91
CA GLY A 76 -20.09 8.02 7.53
C GLY A 76 -19.57 7.22 8.73
N ILE A 77 -18.64 7.85 9.45
CA ILE A 77 -17.94 7.28 10.60
C ILE A 77 -18.16 8.23 11.79
N ASP A 78 -18.89 7.76 12.81
CA ASP A 78 -19.24 8.58 13.98
C ASP A 78 -18.04 8.86 14.89
N ASN A 79 -17.12 7.88 15.01
CA ASN A 79 -15.91 8.07 15.78
C ASN A 79 -14.99 9.08 15.06
N GLU A 80 -14.72 10.20 15.72
CA GLU A 80 -13.99 11.33 15.14
C GLU A 80 -12.58 10.95 14.68
N GLU A 81 -11.84 10.19 15.48
CA GLU A 81 -10.47 9.77 15.17
C GLU A 81 -10.44 8.85 13.93
N SER A 82 -11.32 7.85 13.91
CA SER A 82 -11.51 6.95 12.78
C SER A 82 -11.86 7.72 11.51
N ARG A 83 -12.79 8.69 11.61
CA ARG A 83 -13.20 9.55 10.50
C ARG A 83 -12.03 10.36 9.96
N ILE A 84 -11.23 10.98 10.83
CA ILE A 84 -10.06 11.79 10.45
C ILE A 84 -9.04 10.94 9.68
N GLN A 85 -8.76 9.71 10.13
CA GLN A 85 -7.80 8.83 9.46
C GLN A 85 -8.28 8.45 8.05
N VAL A 86 -9.55 8.05 7.90
CA VAL A 86 -10.12 7.70 6.59
C VAL A 86 -10.19 8.90 5.65
N GLU A 87 -10.58 10.08 6.14
CA GLU A 87 -10.55 11.34 5.36
C GLU A 87 -9.13 11.74 4.96
N ALA A 88 -8.14 11.54 5.83
CA ALA A 88 -6.74 11.79 5.52
C ALA A 88 -6.25 10.86 4.39
N LEU A 89 -6.63 9.58 4.41
CA LEU A 89 -6.33 8.65 3.33
C LEU A 89 -6.98 9.09 2.00
N ASP A 90 -8.26 9.44 2.00
CA ASP A 90 -8.98 9.92 0.81
C ASP A 90 -8.33 11.19 0.22
N LYS A 91 -8.00 12.16 1.08
CA LYS A 91 -7.28 13.37 0.68
C LYS A 91 -5.90 13.05 0.12
N ASN A 92 -5.11 12.23 0.81
CA ASN A 92 -3.77 11.88 0.35
C ASN A 92 -3.81 11.10 -0.98
N ALA A 93 -4.79 10.20 -1.16
CA ALA A 93 -4.96 9.48 -2.41
C ALA A 93 -5.20 10.43 -3.59
N LYS A 94 -6.05 11.44 -3.40
CA LYS A 94 -6.32 12.49 -4.38
C LYS A 94 -5.10 13.37 -4.64
N ASP A 95 -4.47 13.87 -3.57
CA ASP A 95 -3.33 14.80 -3.64
C ASP A 95 -2.12 14.15 -4.35
N PHE A 96 -1.87 12.87 -4.12
CA PHE A 96 -0.73 12.13 -4.68
C PHE A 96 -1.07 11.28 -5.92
N GLY A 97 -2.34 11.24 -6.32
CA GLY A 97 -2.80 10.56 -7.53
C GLY A 97 -2.63 9.04 -7.51
N ILE A 98 -2.73 8.40 -6.34
CA ILE A 98 -2.65 6.94 -6.21
C ILE A 98 -4.03 6.29 -6.40
N HIS A 99 -4.05 4.99 -6.72
CA HIS A 99 -5.33 4.27 -6.79
C HIS A 99 -5.95 4.17 -5.40
N TYR A 100 -7.27 4.35 -5.29
CA TYR A 100 -7.98 4.32 -4.03
C TYR A 100 -9.35 3.66 -4.18
N TYR A 101 -9.63 2.72 -3.29
CA TYR A 101 -10.97 2.14 -3.13
C TYR A 101 -11.66 2.80 -1.93
N PRO A 102 -12.49 3.83 -2.13
CA PRO A 102 -13.21 4.47 -1.03
C PRO A 102 -14.15 3.49 -0.32
N VAL A 103 -14.58 3.83 0.90
CA VAL A 103 -15.56 3.05 1.70
C VAL A 103 -16.84 2.73 0.92
N SER A 104 -17.21 3.58 -0.04
CA SER A 104 -18.38 3.44 -0.91
C SER A 104 -18.15 2.55 -2.14
N ASP A 105 -16.92 2.16 -2.45
CA ASP A 105 -16.62 1.25 -3.56
C ASP A 105 -17.01 -0.19 -3.18
N VAL A 106 -17.70 -0.89 -4.09
CA VAL A 106 -18.11 -2.28 -3.89
C VAL A 106 -16.92 -3.23 -3.73
N ARG A 107 -15.74 -2.84 -4.23
CA ARG A 107 -14.49 -3.59 -4.14
C ARG A 107 -13.73 -3.31 -2.84
N GLN A 108 -14.14 -2.31 -2.06
CA GLN A 108 -13.48 -2.04 -0.78
C GLN A 108 -13.71 -3.21 0.18
N GLY A 109 -12.64 -3.59 0.87
CA GLY A 109 -12.59 -4.64 1.87
C GLY A 109 -11.25 -4.60 2.59
N ILE A 110 -10.84 -5.70 3.20
CA ILE A 110 -9.53 -5.81 3.87
C ILE A 110 -8.42 -5.71 2.82
N VAL A 111 -7.38 -4.91 3.07
CA VAL A 111 -6.33 -4.60 2.08
C VAL A 111 -5.65 -5.87 1.53
N HIS A 112 -5.46 -6.88 2.37
CA HIS A 112 -4.86 -8.17 2.00
C HIS A 112 -5.80 -9.11 1.22
N ILE A 113 -7.10 -8.83 1.18
CA ILE A 113 -8.07 -9.50 0.30
C ILE A 113 -8.17 -8.74 -1.03
N VAL A 114 -8.34 -7.41 -0.94
CA VAL A 114 -8.47 -6.53 -2.10
C VAL A 114 -7.22 -6.58 -2.98
N GLY A 115 -6.03 -6.66 -2.40
CA GLY A 115 -4.77 -6.74 -3.15
C GLY A 115 -4.76 -7.87 -4.18
N PRO A 116 -4.87 -9.15 -3.78
CA PRO A 116 -4.97 -10.27 -4.70
C PRO A 116 -6.22 -10.25 -5.59
N GLU A 117 -7.41 -9.96 -5.05
CA GLU A 117 -8.67 -10.03 -5.83
C GLU A 117 -8.74 -9.02 -6.97
N GLN A 118 -8.15 -7.83 -6.78
CA GLN A 118 -8.12 -6.78 -7.80
C GLN A 118 -6.84 -6.82 -8.65
N GLY A 119 -6.00 -7.86 -8.51
CA GLY A 119 -4.81 -8.05 -9.33
C GLY A 119 -3.63 -7.15 -8.97
N TRP A 120 -3.62 -6.56 -7.78
CA TRP A 120 -2.48 -5.81 -7.25
C TRP A 120 -1.36 -6.71 -6.75
N THR A 121 -1.67 -7.95 -6.36
CA THR A 121 -0.68 -8.95 -5.97
C THR A 121 -0.62 -10.05 -7.02
N LEU A 122 0.50 -10.16 -7.74
CA LEU A 122 0.71 -11.15 -8.79
C LEU A 122 1.96 -12.01 -8.50
N PRO A 123 2.03 -13.24 -9.04
CA PRO A 123 3.18 -14.13 -8.83
C PRO A 123 4.51 -13.46 -9.22
N GLY A 124 5.51 -13.61 -8.35
CA GLY A 124 6.88 -13.14 -8.59
C GLY A 124 7.15 -11.69 -8.15
N MET A 125 6.15 -10.96 -7.65
CA MET A 125 6.32 -9.58 -7.19
C MET A 125 6.94 -9.46 -5.80
N THR A 126 7.60 -8.34 -5.53
CA THR A 126 7.86 -7.82 -4.18
C THR A 126 6.78 -6.80 -3.81
N VAL A 127 5.97 -7.11 -2.79
CA VAL A 127 4.88 -6.24 -2.33
C VAL A 127 5.11 -5.88 -0.88
N VAL A 128 4.97 -4.59 -0.55
CA VAL A 128 5.08 -4.11 0.84
C VAL A 128 3.77 -3.47 1.29
N CYS A 129 3.45 -3.64 2.56
CA CYS A 129 2.31 -3.02 3.21
C CYS A 129 2.74 -2.53 4.59
N GLY A 130 2.24 -1.37 5.00
CA GLY A 130 2.51 -0.80 6.33
C GLY A 130 1.50 -1.24 7.39
N ASP A 131 1.03 -2.49 7.34
CA ASP A 131 0.06 -3.08 8.27
C ASP A 131 0.77 -3.79 9.43
#